data_AF-A0A4P7F835-F1
#
_entry.id   AF-A0A4P7F835-F1
#
_cell.length_a   1.000
_cell.length_b   1.000
_cell.length_c   1.000
_cell.angle_alpha   90.00
_cell.angle_beta   90.00
_cell.angle_gamma   90.00
#
_symmetry.space_group_name_H-M   'P 1'
#
loop_
_entity.id
_entity.type
_entity.pdbx_description
1 polymer ?
#
loop_
_entity_poly.entity_id
_entity_poly.type
_entity_poly.pdbx_seq_one_letter_code
_entity_poly.pdbx_strand_id
1 'polypeptide(L)' 'MPLHDVLNLLAYWRSFPPAHEIMKYVYRIEPKSERSISKSDSDPSGIGGLIARFPNGSVHLGNSR' A
#
# COMPACT_ATOMS: atom_id res chain seq x y z
N MET A 1 -22.64 -6.60 11.34
CA MET A 1 -21.92 -7.88 11.55
C MET A 1 -22.55 -8.59 12.73
N PRO A 2 -22.90 -9.88 12.61
CA PRO A 2 -23.44 -10.66 13.73
C PRO A 2 -22.35 -11.00 14.75
N LEU A 3 -22.74 -11.16 16.02
CA LEU A 3 -21.81 -11.45 17.13
C LEU A 3 -20.98 -12.72 16.90
N HIS A 4 -21.57 -13.73 16.26
CA HIS A 4 -20.89 -14.98 15.93
C HIS A 4 -19.66 -14.76 15.03
N ASP A 5 -19.76 -13.89 14.02
CA ASP A 5 -18.66 -13.60 13.11
C ASP A 5 -17.51 -12.87 13.84
N VAL A 6 -17.85 -11.98 14.78
CA VAL A 6 -16.86 -11.29 15.62
C VAL A 6 -16.12 -12.29 16.50
N LEU A 7 -16.83 -13.23 17.13
CA LEU A 7 -16.22 -14.26 17.97
C LEU A 7 -15.32 -15.20 17.15
N ASN A 8 -15.74 -15.59 15.95
CA ASN A 8 -14.94 -16.42 15.05
C ASN A 8 -13.67 -15.68 14.59
N LEU A 9 -13.79 -14.38 14.27
CA LEU A 9 -12.64 -13.56 13.88
C LEU A 9 -11.62 -13.44 15.02
N LEU A 10 -12.09 -13.21 16.25
CA LEU A 10 -11.22 -13.15 17.43
C LEU A 10 -10.55 -14.50 17.72
N ALA A 11 -11.28 -15.61 17.55
CA ALA A 11 -10.71 -16.96 17.68
C ALA A 11 -9.64 -17.22 16.62
N TYR A 12 -9.86 -16.80 15.38
CA TYR A 12 -8.88 -16.89 14.31
C TYR A 12 -7.62 -16.06 14.63
N TRP A 13 -7.78 -14.80 15.06
CA TRP A 13 -6.65 -13.94 15.43
C TRP A 13 -5.85 -14.43 16.63
N ARG A 14 -6.46 -15.21 17.52
CA ARG A 14 -5.74 -15.85 18.63
C ARG A 14 -4.71 -16.87 18.13
N SER A 15 -5.00 -17.56 17.03
CA SER A 15 -4.07 -18.51 16.40
C SER A 15 -3.18 -17.85 15.33
N PHE A 16 -3.71 -16.84 14.64
CA PHE A 16 -3.06 -16.13 13.54
C PHE A 16 -3.17 -14.61 13.76
N PRO A 17 -2.35 -14.05 14.67
CA PRO A 17 -2.47 -12.64 15.02
C PRO A 17 -2.19 -11.76 13.80
N PRO A 18 -2.89 -10.61 13.66
CA PRO A 18 -2.62 -9.62 12.62
C PRO A 18 -1.31 -8.90 12.94
N ALA A 19 -0.19 -9.58 12.70
CA ALA A 19 1.14 -9.19 13.16
C ALA A 19 1.57 -7.85 12.55
N HIS A 20 1.21 -7.60 11.29
CA HIS A 20 1.49 -6.35 10.62
C HIS A 20 0.82 -5.16 11.34
N GLU A 21 -0.44 -5.27 11.69
CA GLU A 21 -1.22 -4.24 12.40
C GLU A 21 -0.70 -4.03 13.82
N ILE A 22 -0.37 -5.11 14.53
CA ILE A 22 0.22 -5.05 15.87
C ILE A 22 1.57 -4.33 15.82
N MET A 23 2.46 -4.73 14.91
CA MET A 23 3.77 -4.09 14.76
C MET A 23 3.62 -2.61 14.36
N LYS A 24 2.70 -2.30 13.44
CA LYS A 24 2.43 -0.92 13.04
C LYS A 24 2.05 -0.05 14.24
N TYR A 25 1.19 -0.56 15.13
CA TYR A 25 0.79 0.14 16.34
C TYR A 25 1.94 0.29 17.34
N VAL A 26 2.65 -0.82 17.64
CA VAL A 26 3.75 -0.85 18.62
C VAL A 26 4.88 0.10 18.21
N TYR A 27 5.28 0.06 16.94
CA TYR A 27 6.38 0.86 16.42
C TYR A 27 5.93 2.24 15.92
N ARG A 28 4.64 2.58 16.07
CA ARG A 28 4.05 3.84 15.58
C ARG A 28 4.43 4.11 14.11
N ILE A 29 4.42 3.06 13.30
CA ILE A 29 4.69 3.17 11.87
C ILE A 29 3.44 3.82 11.27
N GLU A 30 3.48 5.13 11.12
CA GLU A 30 2.40 5.82 10.45
C GLU A 30 2.25 5.26 9.03
N PRO A 31 1.01 5.02 8.55
CA PRO A 31 0.83 4.80 7.14
C PRO A 31 1.44 6.04 6.46
N LYS A 32 2.43 5.81 5.59
CA LYS A 32 3.01 6.88 4.80
C LYS A 32 1.84 7.53 4.08
N SER A 33 1.38 8.69 4.56
CA SER A 33 0.34 9.42 3.89
C SER A 33 0.82 9.55 2.46
N GLU A 34 -0.05 9.33 1.48
CA GLU A 34 0.24 9.63 0.09
C GLU A 34 0.62 11.11 0.04
N ARG A 35 1.92 11.41 0.21
CA ARG A 35 2.45 12.75 0.06
C ARG A 35 2.18 13.03 -1.40
N SER A 36 1.34 14.04 -1.66
CA SER A 36 1.22 14.61 -2.98
C SER A 36 2.64 14.83 -3.49
N ILE A 37 2.95 14.16 -4.60
CA ILE A 37 4.26 14.26 -5.23
C ILE A 37 4.42 15.73 -5.62
N SER A 38 5.10 16.51 -4.79
CA SER A 38 5.55 17.83 -5.16
C SER A 38 6.52 17.62 -6.31
N LYS A 39 6.14 18.03 -7.52
CA LYS A 39 7.02 18.03 -8.68
C LYS A 39 8.32 18.75 -8.27
N SER A 40 9.38 17.98 -8.09
CA SER A 40 10.72 18.53 -7.90
C SER A 40 11.19 19.05 -9.25
N ASP A 41 11.49 20.34 -9.35
CA ASP A 41 12.02 20.99 -10.57
C ASP A 41 13.36 20.41 -11.07
N SER A 42 13.98 19.52 -10.28
CA SER A 42 15.16 18.77 -10.67
C SER A 42 14.89 17.29 -10.47
N ASP A 43 14.48 16.61 -11.55
CA ASP A 43 14.46 15.16 -11.64
C ASP A 43 15.65 14.69 -12.50
N PRO A 44 16.86 14.61 -11.94
CA PRO A 44 18.05 14.18 -12.68
C PRO A 44 17.97 12.72 -13.13
N SER A 45 17.01 11.94 -12.60
CA SER A 45 16.83 10.52 -12.93
C SER A 45 15.78 10.29 -14.02
N GLY A 46 14.96 11.30 -14.36
CA GLY A 46 13.86 11.17 -15.32
C GLY A 46 12.70 10.27 -14.86
N ILE A 47 12.71 9.83 -13.60
CA ILE A 47 11.73 8.89 -13.06
C ILE A 47 10.34 9.51 -12.91
N GLY A 48 10.27 10.83 -12.70
CA GLY A 48 9.03 11.60 -12.74
C GLY A 48 8.33 11.50 -14.08
N GLY A 49 9.09 11.42 -15.18
CA GLY A 49 8.52 11.17 -16.52
C GLY A 49 7.92 9.77 -16.66
N LEU A 50 8.54 8.76 -16.06
CA LEU A 50 8.03 7.39 -16.03
C LEU A 50 6.80 7.25 -15.15
N ILE A 51 6.80 7.87 -13.97
CA ILE A 51 5.65 7.89 -13.05
C ILE A 51 4.47 8.63 -13.69
N ALA A 52 4.72 9.75 -14.37
CA ALA A 52 3.67 10.48 -15.08
C ALA A 52 3.06 9.67 -16.24
N ARG A 53 3.88 8.86 -16.94
CA ARG A 53 3.42 7.99 -18.03
C ARG A 53 2.68 6.76 -17.53
N PHE A 54 3.06 6.22 -16.38
CA PHE A 54 2.48 5.00 -15.80
C PHE A 54 2.08 5.24 -14.34
N PRO A 55 1.04 6.05 -14.07
CA PRO A 55 0.66 6.43 -12.70
C PRO A 55 0.20 5.22 -11.87
N ASN A 56 -0.31 4.17 -12.52
CA ASN A 56 -0.73 2.93 -11.89
C ASN A 56 0.40 1.88 -11.82
N GLY A 57 1.62 2.23 -12.24
CA GLY A 57 2.78 1.33 -12.20
C GLY A 57 2.73 0.14 -13.17
N SER A 58 1.71 0.04 -14.03
CA SER A 58 1.56 -1.04 -15.00
C SER A 58 1.83 -0.57 -16.43
N VAL A 59 2.66 -1.32 -17.15
CA VAL A 59 2.86 -1.18 -18.59
C VAL A 59 2.14 -2.34 -19.27
N HIS A 60 1.03 -2.07 -19.95
CA HIS A 60 0.41 -3.07 -20.80
C HIS A 60 1.20 -3.14 -22.11
N LEU A 61 2.07 -4.14 -22.23
CA LEU A 61 2.61 -4.55 -23.52
C LEU A 61 1.47 -5.12 -24.38
N GLY A 62 0.78 -4.23 -25.08
CA GLY A 62 -0.09 -4.63 -26.18
C GLY A 62 0.78 -5.28 -27.25
N ASN A 63 0.50 -6.54 -27.53
CA ASN A 63 1.17 -7.35 -28.54
C ASN A 63 1.13 -6.61 -29.89
N SER A 64 2.28 -6.12 -30.37
CA SER A 64 2.42 -5.53 -31.69
C SER A 64 2.02 -6.53 -32.77
N ARG A 65 0.98 -6.20 -33.54
CA ARG A 65 0.77 -6.67 -34.90
C ARG A 65 0.58 -5.45 -35.78
#